data_AF-A0A934URC7-F1
#
_entry.id   AF-A0A934URC7-F1
#
_cell.length_a   1.000
_cell.length_b   1.000
_cell.length_c   1.000
_cell.angle_alpha   90.00
_cell.angle_beta   90.00
_cell.angle_gamma   90.00
#
_symmetry.space_group_name_H-M   'P 1'
#
loop_
_entity.id
_entity.type
_entity.pdbx_description
1 polymer ?
#
loop_
_entity_poly.entity_id
_entity_poly.type
_entity_poly.pdbx_seq_one_letter_code
_entity_poly.pdbx_strand_id
1 'polypeptide(L)'
;MNVRTVIALAAFAVAGTAFAQSSQEIGQPDAFTPTKTRAQVQAELAQFKKDYPVSPWSFRYDQLAGFQSTVSRDEVRADYIANREEVAARNSEDSGASYLAAHARQARVNPTASAE
;
A
#
# COMPACT_ATOMS: atom_id res chain seq x y z
N MET A 1 46.80 -29.11 22.34
CA MET A 1 45.68 -28.14 22.46
C MET A 1 45.53 -27.80 23.93
N ASN A 2 45.68 -26.52 24.30
CA ASN A 2 45.79 -26.10 25.69
C ASN A 2 44.41 -26.01 26.35
N VAL A 3 44.28 -26.54 27.56
CA VAL A 3 43.04 -26.60 28.36
C VAL A 3 42.37 -25.21 28.52
N ARG A 4 43.18 -24.16 28.47
CA ARG A 4 42.75 -22.75 28.53
C ARG A 4 41.84 -22.33 27.35
N THR A 5 41.98 -22.95 26.18
CA THR A 5 41.14 -22.66 24.99
C THR A 5 39.77 -23.33 25.04
N VAL A 6 39.62 -24.40 25.83
CA VAL A 6 38.35 -25.14 25.96
C VAL A 6 37.38 -24.41 26.89
N ILE A 7 37.89 -23.75 27.94
CA ILE A 7 37.06 -23.03 28.93
C ILE A 7 36.47 -21.74 28.34
N ALA A 8 37.16 -21.09 27.40
CA ALA A 8 36.65 -19.90 26.74
C ALA A 8 35.47 -20.19 25.78
N LEU A 9 35.37 -21.42 25.24
CA LEU A 9 34.26 -21.83 24.38
C LEU A 9 32.98 -22.20 25.17
N ALA A 10 33.11 -22.54 26.45
CA ALA A 10 31.98 -23.00 27.28
C ALA A 10 31.12 -21.84 27.84
N ALA A 11 31.60 -20.59 27.78
CA ALA A 11 30.91 -19.44 28.36
C ALA A 11 29.74 -18.89 27.51
N PHE A 12 29.55 -19.37 26.27
CA PHE A 12 28.45 -18.95 25.41
C PHE A 12 27.15 -19.77 25.59
N ALA A 13 27.14 -20.79 26.46
CA ALA A 13 26.03 -21.75 26.52
C ALA A 13 24.87 -21.37 27.45
N VAL A 14 24.92 -20.24 28.19
CA VAL A 14 23.90 -19.93 29.22
C VAL A 14 23.40 -18.48 29.14
N ALA A 15 23.09 -18.01 27.94
CA ALA A 15 22.35 -16.76 27.75
C ALA A 15 21.06 -17.02 26.95
N GLY A 16 19.93 -17.09 27.65
CA GLY A 16 18.63 -16.73 27.10
C GLY A 16 17.60 -17.84 26.93
N THR A 17 17.00 -18.28 28.04
CA THR A 17 15.60 -18.78 28.03
C THR A 17 14.78 -18.02 29.06
N ALA A 18 14.66 -16.71 28.88
CA ALA A 18 13.59 -15.94 29.50
C ALA A 18 12.38 -16.03 28.58
N PHE A 19 11.53 -17.05 28.77
CA PHE A 19 10.23 -17.09 28.11
C PHE A 19 9.29 -16.16 28.89
N ALA A 20 8.83 -15.10 28.23
CA ALA A 20 7.74 -14.28 28.75
C ALA A 20 6.47 -15.15 28.86
N GLN A 21 5.82 -15.10 30.02
CA GLN A 21 4.54 -15.75 30.27
C GLN A 21 3.50 -15.18 29.30
N SER A 22 2.85 -16.04 28.50
CA SER A 22 1.83 -15.62 27.54
C SER A 22 0.61 -15.09 28.30
N SER A 23 0.23 -13.84 28.03
CA SER A 23 -1.12 -13.35 28.32
C SER A 23 -2.12 -14.26 27.59
N GLN A 24 -2.97 -14.95 28.34
CA GLN A 24 -4.08 -15.72 27.75
C GLN A 24 -5.05 -14.73 27.08
N GLU A 25 -4.89 -14.57 25.77
CA GLU A 25 -5.85 -13.90 24.92
C GLU A 25 -7.05 -14.82 24.72
N ILE A 26 -8.26 -14.25 24.76
CA ILE A 26 -9.52 -14.97 24.68
C ILE A 26 -9.65 -15.56 23.28
N GLY A 27 -9.54 -16.89 23.19
CA GLY A 27 -9.55 -17.66 21.94
C GLY A 27 -8.18 -18.32 21.76
N GLN A 28 -8.13 -19.65 21.87
CA GLN A 28 -6.91 -20.43 21.64
C GLN A 28 -6.25 -19.96 20.33
N PRO A 29 -5.08 -19.29 20.36
CA PRO A 29 -4.35 -19.07 19.13
C PRO A 29 -3.94 -20.46 18.66
N ASP A 30 -4.40 -20.87 17.47
CA ASP A 30 -3.89 -22.08 16.82
C ASP A 30 -2.37 -22.06 16.96
N ALA A 31 -1.82 -23.11 17.59
CA ALA A 31 -0.42 -23.14 17.94
C ALA A 31 0.42 -22.90 16.67
N PHE A 32 1.03 -21.72 16.57
CA PHE A 32 1.82 -21.35 15.41
C PHE A 32 2.98 -22.34 15.29
N THR A 33 2.89 -23.23 14.31
CA THR A 33 3.93 -24.21 14.02
C THR A 33 4.74 -23.70 12.83
N PRO A 34 5.95 -23.14 13.06
CA PRO A 34 6.76 -22.60 11.98
C PRO A 34 7.16 -23.71 11.00
N THR A 35 6.83 -23.55 9.73
CA THR A 35 7.24 -24.46 8.64
C THR A 35 8.62 -24.12 8.07
N LYS A 36 9.15 -22.94 8.39
CA LYS A 36 10.46 -22.45 7.96
C LYS A 36 11.39 -22.22 9.14
N THR A 37 12.65 -22.58 8.97
CA THR A 37 13.72 -22.22 9.90
C THR A 37 14.00 -20.71 9.85
N ARG A 38 14.57 -20.17 10.92
CA ARG A 38 14.99 -18.75 10.96
C ARG A 38 15.95 -18.40 9.82
N ALA A 39 16.85 -19.32 9.46
CA ALA A 39 17.79 -19.13 8.36
C ALA A 39 17.07 -18.96 7.01
N GLN A 40 16.04 -19.78 6.76
CA GLN A 40 15.21 -19.66 5.55
C GLN A 40 14.44 -18.33 5.52
N VAL A 41 13.84 -17.92 6.64
CA VAL A 41 13.13 -16.62 6.72
C VAL A 41 14.07 -15.44 6.46
N GLN A 42 15.28 -15.47 7.00
CA GLN A 42 16.27 -14.42 6.77
C GLN A 42 16.75 -14.39 5.32
N ALA A 43 16.92 -15.55 4.69
CA ALA A 43 17.26 -15.65 3.27
C ALA A 43 16.14 -15.06 2.38
N GLU A 44 14.88 -15.39 2.67
CA GLU A 44 13.72 -14.85 1.97
C GLU A 44 13.58 -13.34 2.17
N LEU A 45 13.81 -12.84 3.38
CA LEU A 45 13.80 -11.41 3.66
C LEU A 45 14.91 -10.67 2.91
N ALA A 46 16.11 -11.26 2.85
CA ALA A 46 17.24 -10.69 2.10
C ALA A 46 16.94 -10.64 0.59
N GLN A 47 16.36 -11.72 0.04
CA GLN A 47 15.94 -11.78 -1.35
C GLN A 47 14.83 -10.75 -1.64
N PHE A 48 13.81 -10.67 -0.78
CA PHE A 48 12.72 -9.70 -0.92
C PHE A 48 13.22 -8.25 -0.92
N LYS A 49 14.16 -7.90 -0.03
CA LYS A 49 14.78 -6.55 0.00
C LYS A 49 15.57 -6.23 -1.27
N LYS A 50 16.12 -7.25 -1.94
CA LYS A 50 16.83 -7.09 -3.21
C LYS A 50 15.85 -6.85 -4.36
N ASP A 51 14.77 -7.61 -4.40
CA ASP A 51 13.77 -7.54 -5.48
C ASP A 51 12.85 -6.32 -5.33
N TYR A 52 12.58 -5.91 -4.10
CA TYR A 52 11.70 -4.80 -3.74
C TYR A 52 12.46 -3.80 -2.84
N PRO A 53 13.24 -2.88 -3.42
CA PRO A 53 13.97 -1.86 -2.66
C PRO A 53 13.03 -0.91 -1.89
N VAL A 54 11.76 -0.83 -2.30
CA VAL A 54 10.69 -0.12 -1.60
C VAL A 54 9.55 -1.09 -1.32
N SER A 55 9.18 -1.25 -0.04
CA SER A 55 8.08 -2.13 0.35
C SER A 55 6.74 -1.53 -0.11
N PRO A 56 5.96 -2.23 -0.96
CA PRO A 56 4.67 -1.74 -1.44
C PRO A 56 3.61 -1.66 -0.33
N TRP A 57 3.84 -2.34 0.80
CA TRP A 57 2.97 -2.31 1.98
C TRP A 57 3.41 -1.29 3.03
N SER A 58 4.48 -0.53 2.75
CA SER A 58 4.94 0.51 3.65
C SER A 58 3.93 1.66 3.68
N PHE A 59 3.52 2.08 4.87
CA PHE A 59 2.78 3.34 5.08
C PHE A 59 3.57 4.59 4.65
N ARG A 60 4.88 4.43 4.37
CA ARG A 60 5.76 5.49 3.86
C ARG A 60 5.96 5.41 2.35
N TYR A 61 5.24 4.52 1.65
CA TYR A 61 5.29 4.45 0.19
C TYR A 61 4.58 5.66 -0.40
N ASP A 62 5.33 6.51 -1.09
CA ASP A 62 4.78 7.60 -1.88
C ASP A 62 4.49 7.09 -3.30
N GLN A 63 3.20 6.85 -3.57
CA GLN A 63 2.71 6.40 -4.87
C GLN A 63 2.98 7.42 -6.00
N LEU A 64 3.20 8.69 -5.64
CA LEU A 64 3.39 9.79 -6.58
C LEU A 64 4.85 10.22 -6.70
N ALA A 65 5.79 9.52 -6.04
CA ALA A 65 7.21 9.89 -6.04
C ALA A 65 7.83 10.03 -7.44
N GLY A 66 7.32 9.26 -8.41
CA GLY A 66 7.74 9.34 -9.82
C GLY A 66 6.71 9.98 -10.75
N PHE A 67 5.59 10.48 -10.22
CA PHE A 67 4.52 11.04 -11.05
C PHE A 67 4.97 12.37 -11.68
N GLN A 68 4.86 12.45 -13.00
CA GLN A 68 5.05 13.68 -13.76
C GLN A 68 3.86 13.87 -14.69
N SER A 69 3.18 15.02 -14.54
CA SER A 69 2.11 15.40 -15.47
C SER A 69 2.70 15.67 -16.85
N THR A 70 2.08 15.13 -17.88
CA THR A 70 2.35 15.50 -19.28
C THR A 70 1.54 16.72 -19.72
N VAL A 71 0.55 17.14 -18.92
CA VAL A 71 -0.32 18.29 -19.17
C VAL A 71 0.25 19.54 -18.51
N SER A 72 0.27 20.65 -19.23
CA SER A 72 0.72 21.94 -18.72
C SER A 72 -0.29 22.55 -17.74
N ARG A 73 0.17 23.51 -16.94
CA ARG A 73 -0.72 24.21 -15.98
C ARG A 73 -1.82 25.00 -16.67
N ASP A 74 -1.54 25.57 -17.84
CA ASP A 74 -2.52 26.38 -18.57
C ASP A 74 -3.59 25.49 -19.19
N GLU A 75 -3.23 24.31 -19.69
CA GLU A 75 -4.19 23.30 -20.16
C GLU A 75 -5.07 22.80 -19.01
N VAL A 76 -4.49 22.44 -17.85
CA VAL A 76 -5.29 22.03 -16.68
C VAL A 76 -6.28 23.13 -16.26
N ARG A 77 -5.85 24.40 -16.31
CA ARG A 77 -6.74 25.52 -15.97
C ARG A 77 -7.84 25.68 -17.02
N ALA A 78 -7.51 25.56 -18.30
CA ALA A 78 -8.49 25.64 -19.38
C ALA A 78 -9.53 24.51 -19.25
N ASP A 79 -9.08 23.28 -19.00
CA ASP A 79 -9.95 22.12 -18.79
C ASP A 79 -10.87 22.31 -17.57
N TYR A 80 -10.33 22.82 -16.46
CA TYR A 80 -11.15 23.11 -15.29
C TYR A 80 -12.21 24.18 -15.58
N ILE A 81 -11.85 25.26 -16.28
CA ILE A 81 -12.81 26.33 -16.63
C ILE A 81 -13.89 25.79 -17.57
N ALA A 82 -13.52 24.98 -18.56
CA ALA A 82 -14.44 24.37 -19.51
C ALA A 82 -15.45 23.42 -18.81
N ASN A 83 -15.01 22.69 -17.78
CA ASN A 83 -15.81 21.67 -17.09
C ASN A 83 -16.27 22.10 -15.69
N ARG A 84 -16.18 23.39 -15.35
CA ARG A 84 -16.43 23.90 -14.00
C ARG A 84 -17.81 23.55 -13.45
N GLU A 85 -18.83 23.52 -14.32
CA GLU A 85 -20.21 23.24 -13.93
C GLU A 85 -20.40 21.77 -13.58
N GLU A 86 -19.78 20.87 -14.35
CA GLU A 86 -19.74 19.45 -14.04
C GLU A 86 -19.02 19.21 -12.70
N VAL A 87 -17.87 19.85 -12.50
CA VAL A 87 -17.12 19.73 -11.24
C VAL A 87 -17.94 20.24 -10.06
N ALA A 88 -18.62 21.38 -10.21
CA ALA A 88 -19.50 21.90 -9.17
C ALA A 88 -20.66 20.94 -8.86
N ALA A 89 -21.29 20.37 -9.89
CA ALA A 89 -22.38 19.41 -9.72
C ALA A 89 -21.91 18.13 -9.01
N ARG A 90 -20.78 17.55 -9.41
CA ARG A 90 -20.23 16.32 -8.82
C ARG A 90 -19.81 16.48 -7.36
N ASN A 91 -19.42 17.69 -6.95
CA ASN A 91 -19.07 18.01 -5.57
C ASN A 91 -20.28 18.51 -4.76
N SER A 92 -21.48 18.59 -5.36
CA SER A 92 -22.70 18.97 -4.67
C SER A 92 -23.26 17.81 -3.84
N GLU A 93 -24.24 18.08 -2.97
CA GLU A 93 -24.86 17.08 -2.11
C GLU A 93 -25.47 15.90 -2.88
N ASP A 94 -25.92 16.13 -4.11
CA ASP A 94 -26.50 15.09 -4.97
C ASP A 94 -25.45 14.29 -5.77
N SER A 95 -24.16 14.57 -5.57
CA SER A 95 -23.02 13.96 -6.29
C SER A 95 -23.14 14.04 -7.82
N GLY A 96 -23.84 15.05 -8.34
CA GLY A 96 -24.07 15.27 -9.76
C GLY A 96 -25.21 14.44 -10.35
N ALA A 97 -26.02 13.77 -9.53
CA ALA A 97 -27.12 12.94 -10.01
C ALA A 97 -28.11 13.72 -10.88
N SER A 98 -28.49 14.94 -10.47
CA SER A 98 -29.39 15.79 -11.25
C SER A 98 -28.74 16.29 -12.55
N TYR A 99 -27.47 16.70 -12.48
CA TYR A 99 -26.67 17.16 -13.62
C TYR A 99 -26.53 16.07 -14.69
N LEU A 100 -26.16 14.86 -14.30
CA LEU A 100 -26.02 13.71 -15.20
C LEU A 100 -27.36 13.30 -15.78
N ALA A 101 -28.45 13.32 -14.99
CA ALA A 101 -29.78 13.01 -15.50
C ALA A 101 -30.26 14.05 -16.54
N ALA A 102 -29.93 15.33 -16.36
CA ALA A 102 -30.22 16.38 -17.33
C ALA A 102 -29.41 16.21 -18.63
N HIS A 103 -28.10 15.96 -18.53
CA HIS A 103 -27.23 15.77 -19.70
C HIS A 103 -27.53 14.48 -20.46
N ALA A 104 -27.84 13.38 -19.76
CA ALA A 104 -28.27 12.13 -20.38
C ALA A 104 -29.61 12.26 -21.11
N ARG A 105 -30.53 13.10 -20.62
CA ARG A 105 -31.77 13.43 -21.33
C ARG A 105 -31.50 14.26 -22.58
N GLN A 106 -30.62 15.26 -22.52
CA GLN A 106 -30.25 16.07 -23.69
C GLN A 106 -29.63 15.21 -24.80
N ALA A 107 -28.72 14.28 -24.47
CA ALA A 107 -28.12 13.35 -25.43
C ALA A 107 -29.15 12.42 -26.12
N ARG A 108 -30.21 12.01 -25.41
CA ARG A 108 -31.28 11.17 -25.97
C ARG A 108 -32.25 11.95 -26.86
N VAL A 109 -32.41 13.26 -26.61
CA VAL A 109 -33.30 14.13 -27.39
C VAL A 109 -32.65 14.58 -28.69
N ASN A 110 -31.32 14.75 -28.72
CA ASN A 110 -30.57 15.16 -29.91
C ASN A 110 -29.50 14.12 -30.33
N PRO A 111 -29.90 12.97 -30.90
CA PRO A 111 -28.95 11.93 -31.31
C PRO A 111 -28.06 12.30 -32.50
N THR A 112 -28.40 13.34 -33.29
CA THR A 112 -27.66 13.74 -34.50
C THR A 112 -26.60 14.81 -34.28
N ALA A 113 -26.45 15.37 -33.07
CA ALA A 113 -25.49 16.45 -32.79
C ALA A 113 -24.06 15.95 -32.45
N SER A 114 -23.82 14.63 -32.44
CA SER A 114 -22.54 14.02 -32.03
C SER A 114 -21.79 13.33 -33.18
N ALA A 115 -22.16 13.61 -34.43
CA ALA A 115 -21.57 12.99 -35.62
C ALA A 115 -21.08 14.05 -36.61
N GLU A 116 -20.10 14.87 -36.19
CA GLU A 116 -19.17 15.59 -37.07
C GLU A 116 -17.78 15.59 -36.44
#